data_AF-A0A2H6JZG7-F1
#
_entry.id   AF-A0A2H6JZG7-F1
#
_cell.length_a   1.000
_cell.length_b   1.000
_cell.length_c   1.000
_cell.angle_alpha   90.00
_cell.angle_beta   90.00
_cell.angle_gamma   90.00
#
_symmetry.space_group_name_H-M   'P 1'
#
loop_
_entity.id
_entity.type
_entity.pdbx_description
1 polymer ?
#
loop_
_entity_poly.entity_id
_entity_poly.type
_entity_poly.pdbx_seq_one_letter_code
_entity_poly.pdbx_strand_id
1 'polypeptide(L)'
;MGLIDDFIEDLKGTPLSHFKTKIKNLNTGRKEKRFWKELKDILRESIRAPFFEVTDTVISLTASGEEKGFWKGDDFELYVTDLFPSDRFVLCETPPRPLPDNRYIEANMRPDFKFRDRRTSAEFWVECKYRGRLTKDKKIIWCSSKQFKRYSEFKKKTGKKIFIVIGFSGKAYKPKKLYCFNLDELKFQDVYEKEIEKFERLPKKPFTYEKRRLI
;
A
#
# COMPACT_ATOMS: atom_id res chain seq x y z
N MET A 1 10.65 29.22 17.81
CA MET A 1 10.54 28.52 16.52
C MET A 1 11.83 27.77 16.32
N GLY A 2 11.75 26.44 16.30
CA GLY A 2 12.93 25.58 16.46
C GLY A 2 13.60 25.31 15.12
N LEU A 3 14.88 24.91 15.16
CA LEU A 3 15.71 24.43 14.03
C LEU A 3 14.98 23.49 13.05
N ILE A 4 13.94 22.81 13.53
CA ILE A 4 13.07 21.89 12.80
C ILE A 4 12.08 22.63 11.87
N ASP A 5 11.44 23.70 12.37
CA ASP A 5 10.46 24.48 11.60
C ASP A 5 11.17 25.21 10.45
N ASP A 6 12.36 25.74 10.71
CA ASP A 6 13.21 26.39 9.72
C ASP A 6 13.71 25.40 8.66
N PHE A 7 14.04 24.17 9.05
CA PHE A 7 14.42 23.11 8.11
C PHE A 7 13.23 22.69 7.22
N ILE A 8 12.03 22.59 7.79
CA ILE A 8 10.82 22.26 7.04
C ILE A 8 10.47 23.34 6.02
N GLU A 9 10.58 24.62 6.38
CA GLU A 9 10.40 25.74 5.44
C GLU A 9 11.46 25.75 4.34
N ASP A 10 12.73 25.51 4.66
CA ASP A 10 13.83 25.42 3.68
C ASP A 10 13.67 24.25 2.68
N LEU A 11 12.89 23.23 3.04
CA LEU A 11 12.52 22.15 2.12
C LEU A 11 11.43 22.55 1.11
N LYS A 12 10.58 23.53 1.43
CA LYS A 12 9.52 24.04 0.55
C LYS A 12 10.14 24.93 -0.54
N GLY A 13 10.76 24.31 -1.53
CA GLY A 13 11.39 24.99 -2.67
C GLY A 13 12.74 24.43 -3.10
N THR A 14 13.29 23.47 -2.35
CA THR A 14 14.57 22.82 -2.69
C THR A 14 14.38 21.81 -3.84
N PRO A 15 15.18 21.87 -4.92
CA PRO A 15 15.18 20.85 -5.98
C PRO A 15 15.50 19.45 -5.43
N LEU A 16 14.78 18.42 -5.91
CA LEU A 16 14.89 17.03 -5.42
C LEU A 16 16.33 16.47 -5.42
N SER A 17 17.16 16.93 -6.36
CA SER A 17 18.58 16.57 -6.48
C SER A 17 19.43 17.02 -5.28
N HIS A 18 19.04 18.11 -4.60
CA HIS A 18 19.75 18.69 -3.46
C HIS A 18 19.15 18.23 -2.11
N PHE A 19 17.93 17.70 -2.15
CA PHE A 19 17.20 17.21 -0.98
C PHE A 19 17.90 16.04 -0.27
N LYS A 20 18.41 15.06 -1.03
CA LYS A 20 19.13 13.88 -0.48
C LYS A 20 20.39 14.28 0.29
N THR A 21 21.09 15.33 -0.16
CA THR A 21 22.29 15.85 0.49
C THR A 21 21.96 16.59 1.78
N LYS A 22 20.90 17.44 1.78
CA LYS A 22 20.41 18.13 2.98
C LYS A 22 19.98 17.13 4.08
N ILE A 23 19.29 16.04 3.73
CA ILE A 23 18.88 15.00 4.69
C ILE A 23 20.06 14.20 5.24
N LYS A 24 21.07 13.88 4.43
CA LYS A 24 22.26 13.16 4.93
C LYS A 24 23.09 13.99 5.92
N ASN A 25 23.06 15.31 5.78
CA ASN A 25 23.82 16.23 6.64
C ASN A 25 23.05 16.65 7.91
N LEU A 26 21.78 16.26 8.05
CA LEU A 26 21.01 16.40 9.29
C LEU A 26 21.59 15.49 10.36
N ASN A 27 22.48 16.04 11.19
CA ASN A 27 23.00 15.37 12.37
C ASN A 27 22.02 15.50 13.55
N THR A 28 20.83 14.94 13.41
CA THR A 28 19.83 14.93 14.49
C THR A 28 20.03 13.64 15.28
N GLY A 29 20.84 13.68 16.35
CA GLY A 29 21.00 12.54 17.24
C GLY A 29 19.65 12.05 17.77
N ARG A 30 19.14 10.93 17.23
CA ARG A 30 18.01 10.07 17.68
C ARG A 30 16.70 10.68 18.23
N LYS A 31 16.54 11.99 18.37
CA LYS A 31 15.41 12.59 19.09
C LYS A 31 14.61 13.48 18.16
N GLU A 32 13.59 12.88 17.57
CA GLU A 32 12.18 13.25 17.82
C GLU A 32 11.29 12.48 16.83
N LYS A 33 10.55 11.49 17.33
CA LYS A 33 9.53 10.78 16.53
C LYS A 33 8.51 11.76 15.92
N ARG A 34 8.31 12.91 16.58
CA ARG A 34 7.43 14.00 16.16
C ARG A 34 7.94 14.69 14.89
N PHE A 35 9.21 15.09 14.84
CA PHE A 35 9.84 15.70 13.66
C PHE A 35 9.69 14.82 12.41
N TRP A 36 10.06 13.54 12.52
CA TRP A 36 9.96 12.62 11.39
C TRP A 36 8.52 12.31 10.99
N LYS A 37 7.53 12.52 11.88
CA LYS A 37 6.12 12.41 11.56
C LYS A 37 5.62 13.66 10.83
N GLU A 38 5.92 14.84 11.34
CA GLU A 38 5.53 16.13 10.75
C GLU A 38 6.15 16.32 9.36
N LEU A 39 7.44 16.02 9.18
CA LEU A 39 8.09 16.06 7.87
C LEU A 39 7.42 15.10 6.87
N LYS A 40 6.95 13.93 7.33
CA LYS A 40 6.24 12.96 6.48
C LYS A 40 4.85 13.44 6.09
N ASP A 41 4.11 14.06 7.01
CA ASP A 41 2.77 14.59 6.73
C ASP A 41 2.86 15.78 5.75
N ILE A 42 3.83 16.67 5.93
CA ILE A 42 4.11 17.78 5.00
C ILE A 42 4.48 17.26 3.61
N LEU A 43 5.37 16.27 3.54
CA LEU A 43 5.76 15.69 2.25
C LEU A 43 4.61 14.92 1.57
N ARG A 44 3.69 14.32 2.34
CA ARG A 44 2.46 13.67 1.83
C ARG A 44 1.46 14.68 1.26
N GLU A 45 1.32 15.84 1.88
CA GLU A 45 0.39 16.89 1.45
C GLU A 45 0.94 17.73 0.29
N SER A 46 2.27 17.89 0.19
CA SER A 46 2.86 18.90 -0.69
C SER A 46 3.10 18.44 -2.14
N ILE A 47 3.21 17.14 -2.47
CA ILE A 47 3.69 16.73 -3.81
C ILE A 47 3.03 15.43 -4.31
N ARG A 48 2.10 15.55 -5.26
CA ARG A 48 1.69 14.43 -6.14
C ARG A 48 2.75 14.23 -7.25
N ALA A 49 3.50 13.12 -7.15
CA ALA A 49 4.46 12.56 -8.12
C ALA A 49 5.68 13.46 -8.45
N PRO A 50 6.93 13.12 -8.03
CA PRO A 50 7.61 11.83 -8.13
C PRO A 50 8.39 11.49 -6.84
N PHE A 51 7.71 10.87 -5.88
CA PHE A 51 8.06 10.97 -4.46
C PHE A 51 8.79 9.74 -3.86
N PHE A 52 8.67 8.57 -4.49
CA PHE A 52 8.95 7.31 -3.82
C PHE A 52 10.42 7.01 -3.47
N GLU A 53 11.41 7.63 -4.13
CA GLU A 53 12.83 7.38 -3.78
C GLU A 53 13.30 8.13 -2.53
N VAL A 54 12.71 9.29 -2.27
CA VAL A 54 13.11 10.17 -1.16
C VAL A 54 12.51 9.68 0.15
N THR A 55 11.24 9.25 0.14
CA THR A 55 10.58 8.61 1.28
C THR A 55 11.29 7.34 1.73
N ASP A 56 11.69 6.49 0.78
CA ASP A 56 12.38 5.23 1.04
C ASP A 56 13.66 5.44 1.85
N THR A 57 14.43 6.46 1.48
CA THR A 57 15.70 6.79 2.13
C THR A 57 15.44 7.21 3.58
N VAL A 58 14.49 8.12 3.79
CA VAL A 58 14.11 8.60 5.13
C VAL A 58 13.53 7.48 6.00
N ILE A 59 12.63 6.65 5.46
CA ILE A 59 12.04 5.50 6.17
C ILE A 59 13.12 4.48 6.53
N SER A 60 14.07 4.20 5.64
CA SER A 60 15.15 3.25 5.91
C SER A 60 16.00 3.65 7.11
N LEU A 61 16.26 4.95 7.28
CA LEU A 61 17.14 5.52 8.29
C LEU A 61 16.46 5.75 9.64
N THR A 62 15.14 5.99 9.66
CA THR A 62 14.46 6.56 10.84
C THR A 62 13.38 5.67 11.44
N ALA A 63 12.83 4.73 10.68
CA ALA A 63 11.66 3.97 11.10
C ALA A 63 12.01 2.64 11.81
N SER A 64 11.22 2.28 12.81
CA SER A 64 11.25 0.97 13.45
C SER A 64 10.84 -0.15 12.47
N GLY A 65 11.05 -1.43 12.83
CA GLY A 65 10.68 -2.56 11.98
C GLY A 65 9.19 -2.62 11.63
N GLU A 66 8.33 -2.32 12.61
CA GLU A 66 6.87 -2.27 12.44
C GLU A 66 6.44 -1.08 11.58
N GLU A 67 7.01 0.10 11.84
CA GLU A 67 6.78 1.29 11.03
C GLU A 67 7.18 1.02 9.57
N LYS A 68 8.36 0.43 9.31
CA LYS A 68 8.81 0.04 7.97
C LYS A 68 7.84 -0.91 7.27
N GLY A 69 7.15 -1.78 8.01
CA GLY A 69 6.10 -2.66 7.47
C GLY A 69 4.85 -1.87 7.06
N PHE A 70 4.41 -0.96 7.92
CA PHE A 70 3.28 -0.07 7.68
C PHE A 70 3.48 0.80 6.43
N TRP A 71 4.62 1.49 6.30
CA TRP A 71 4.89 2.35 5.12
C TRP A 71 4.93 1.57 3.81
N LYS A 72 5.42 0.33 3.83
CA LYS A 72 5.39 -0.56 2.65
C LYS A 72 3.98 -0.98 2.26
N GLY A 73 3.06 -1.07 3.24
CA GLY A 73 1.64 -1.26 2.98
C GLY A 73 1.07 -0.06 2.24
N ASP A 74 1.16 1.13 2.86
CA ASP A 74 0.67 2.39 2.30
C ASP A 74 1.22 2.66 0.88
N ASP A 75 2.54 2.49 0.67
CA ASP A 75 3.16 2.72 -0.64
C ASP A 75 2.62 1.76 -1.71
N PHE A 76 2.35 0.51 -1.32
CA PHE A 76 1.80 -0.47 -2.25
C PHE A 76 0.32 -0.23 -2.53
N GLU A 77 -0.45 0.16 -1.51
CA GLU A 77 -1.85 0.56 -1.63
C GLU A 77 -2.03 1.75 -2.58
N LEU A 78 -1.18 2.77 -2.46
CA LEU A 78 -1.14 3.90 -3.41
C LEU A 78 -0.79 3.42 -4.83
N TYR A 79 0.28 2.62 -4.97
CA TYR A 79 0.66 2.04 -6.25
C TYR A 79 -0.48 1.26 -6.91
N VAL A 80 -1.21 0.44 -6.15
CA VAL A 80 -2.35 -0.34 -6.67
C VAL A 80 -3.51 0.57 -7.05
N THR A 81 -3.82 1.58 -6.25
CA THR A 81 -4.90 2.54 -6.53
C THR A 81 -4.67 3.29 -7.84
N ASP A 82 -3.43 3.67 -8.13
CA ASP A 82 -3.05 4.32 -9.40
C ASP A 82 -3.28 3.42 -10.63
N LEU A 83 -3.38 2.10 -10.43
CA LEU A 83 -3.73 1.16 -11.50
C LEU A 83 -5.24 1.13 -11.78
N PHE A 84 -6.09 1.86 -11.06
CA PHE A 84 -7.52 1.99 -11.33
C PHE A 84 -7.84 3.36 -11.93
N PRO A 85 -7.95 3.49 -13.27
CA PRO A 85 -8.26 4.76 -13.92
C PRO A 85 -9.57 5.36 -13.40
N SER A 86 -9.55 6.64 -13.04
CA SER A 86 -10.68 7.34 -12.40
C SER A 86 -11.86 7.61 -13.34
N ASP A 87 -11.61 7.63 -14.65
CA ASP A 87 -12.59 7.65 -15.73
C ASP A 87 -13.35 6.31 -15.87
N ARG A 88 -12.78 5.22 -15.36
CA ARG A 88 -13.37 3.88 -15.38
C ARG A 88 -13.89 3.41 -14.03
N PHE A 89 -13.21 3.72 -12.94
CA PHE A 89 -13.55 3.24 -11.61
C PHE A 89 -13.84 4.38 -10.63
N VAL A 90 -14.77 4.11 -9.72
CA VAL A 90 -15.05 4.97 -8.56
C VAL A 90 -14.49 4.25 -7.33
N LEU A 91 -13.55 4.90 -6.62
CA LEU A 91 -13.19 4.49 -5.27
C LEU A 91 -14.33 4.86 -4.32
N CYS A 92 -15.05 3.86 -3.82
CA CYS A 92 -16.25 4.02 -3.01
C CYS A 92 -15.96 3.99 -1.52
N GLU A 93 -14.97 3.20 -1.09
CA GLU A 93 -14.61 3.05 0.31
C GLU A 93 -13.13 2.73 0.44
N THR A 94 -12.52 3.27 1.49
CA THR A 94 -11.19 2.87 2.00
C THR A 94 -11.26 2.94 3.54
N PRO A 95 -10.60 2.01 4.26
CA PRO A 95 -10.53 2.08 5.71
C PRO A 95 -9.99 3.43 6.20
N PRO A 96 -10.58 4.00 7.27
CA PRO A 96 -10.10 5.25 7.83
C PRO A 96 -8.71 5.08 8.47
N ARG A 97 -7.94 6.16 8.49
CA ARG A 97 -6.65 6.17 9.18
C ARG A 97 -6.84 5.96 10.69
N PRO A 98 -5.85 5.36 11.38
CA PRO A 98 -5.87 5.24 12.83
C PRO A 98 -6.10 6.59 13.51
N LEU A 99 -6.97 6.61 14.53
CA LEU A 99 -7.24 7.79 15.32
C LEU A 99 -6.09 8.07 16.32
N PRO A 100 -5.84 9.33 16.72
CA PRO A 100 -4.77 9.68 17.66
C PRO A 100 -4.86 8.98 19.01
N ASP A 101 -6.06 8.58 19.43
CA ASP A 101 -6.34 7.92 20.71
C ASP A 101 -6.35 6.38 20.62
N ASN A 102 -5.89 5.83 19.48
CA ASN A 102 -5.80 4.39 19.23
C ASN A 102 -7.12 3.62 19.38
N ARG A 103 -8.29 4.30 19.29
CA ARG A 103 -9.56 3.58 19.24
C ARG A 103 -9.61 2.65 18.03
N TYR A 104 -10.07 1.44 18.28
CA TYR A 104 -10.25 0.44 17.25
C TYR A 104 -11.39 0.82 16.31
N ILE A 105 -11.11 0.84 15.00
CA ILE A 105 -12.11 1.14 13.97
C ILE A 105 -12.47 -0.15 13.25
N GLU A 106 -13.72 -0.59 13.39
CA GLU A 106 -14.19 -1.84 12.79
C GLU A 106 -14.05 -1.86 11.26
N ALA A 107 -14.15 -0.70 10.59
CA ALA A 107 -13.95 -0.60 9.15
C ALA A 107 -12.54 -1.05 8.69
N ASN A 108 -11.53 -1.02 9.56
CA ASN A 108 -10.18 -1.56 9.29
C ASN A 108 -10.17 -3.10 9.19
N MET A 109 -11.33 -3.73 9.40
CA MET A 109 -11.53 -5.15 9.18
C MET A 109 -11.97 -5.50 7.76
N ARG A 110 -12.33 -4.50 6.96
CA ARG A 110 -12.72 -4.67 5.56
C ARG A 110 -11.47 -4.71 4.67
N PRO A 111 -11.59 -5.15 3.41
CA PRO A 111 -10.48 -5.02 2.47
C PRO A 111 -10.11 -3.56 2.20
N ASP A 112 -8.89 -3.34 1.72
CA ASP A 112 -8.29 -2.01 1.62
C ASP A 112 -9.09 -1.02 0.73
N PHE A 113 -9.72 -1.50 -0.34
CA PHE A 113 -10.53 -0.65 -1.23
C PHE A 113 -11.83 -1.30 -1.69
N LYS A 114 -12.90 -0.50 -1.75
CA LYS A 114 -14.11 -0.84 -2.52
C LYS A 114 -14.13 0.00 -3.79
N PHE A 115 -14.15 -0.66 -4.94
CA PHE A 115 -14.31 -0.01 -6.23
C PHE A 115 -15.67 -0.32 -6.86
N ARG A 116 -16.12 0.60 -7.71
CA ARG A 116 -17.26 0.42 -8.60
C ARG A 116 -16.83 0.72 -10.03
N ASP A 117 -17.03 -0.23 -10.95
CA ASP A 117 -16.82 -0.02 -12.38
C ASP A 117 -17.95 0.86 -12.92
N ARG A 118 -17.61 1.99 -13.55
CA ARG A 118 -18.59 2.98 -14.02
C ARG A 118 -19.47 2.45 -15.15
N ARG A 119 -18.93 1.56 -15.99
CA ARG A 119 -19.65 0.99 -17.13
C ARG A 119 -20.72 -0.01 -16.71
N THR A 120 -20.39 -0.89 -15.76
CA THR A 120 -21.26 -2.00 -15.36
C THR A 120 -21.98 -1.76 -14.02
N SER A 121 -21.61 -0.70 -13.30
CA SER A 121 -22.00 -0.46 -11.90
C SER A 121 -21.62 -1.60 -10.94
N ALA A 122 -20.80 -2.55 -11.37
CA ALA A 122 -20.37 -3.67 -10.55
C ALA A 122 -19.43 -3.19 -9.45
N GLU A 123 -19.72 -3.58 -8.21
CA GLU A 123 -18.89 -3.29 -7.05
C GLU A 123 -18.08 -4.51 -6.63
N PHE A 124 -16.84 -4.27 -6.23
CA PHE A 124 -15.94 -5.29 -5.73
C PHE A 124 -14.93 -4.68 -4.75
N TRP A 125 -14.34 -5.54 -3.96
CA TRP A 125 -13.30 -5.19 -3.01
C TRP A 125 -11.92 -5.61 -3.51
N VAL A 126 -10.90 -4.87 -3.10
CA VAL A 126 -9.50 -5.12 -3.40
C VAL A 126 -8.72 -5.11 -2.09
N GLU A 127 -7.98 -6.19 -1.84
CA GLU A 127 -7.01 -6.32 -0.76
C GLU A 127 -5.60 -6.23 -1.33
N CYS A 128 -4.77 -5.34 -0.80
CA CYS A 128 -3.41 -5.08 -1.22
C CYS A 128 -2.42 -5.75 -0.25
N LYS A 129 -1.50 -6.56 -0.78
CA LYS A 129 -0.43 -7.17 0.02
C LYS A 129 0.91 -7.13 -0.69
N TYR A 130 1.86 -6.38 -0.14
CA TYR A 130 3.25 -6.42 -0.58
C TYR A 130 4.05 -7.49 0.17
N ARG A 131 4.85 -8.28 -0.54
CA ARG A 131 5.78 -9.27 0.01
C ARG A 131 7.14 -9.17 -0.67
N GLY A 132 8.15 -8.76 0.10
CA GLY A 132 9.50 -8.57 -0.45
C GLY A 132 10.29 -9.87 -0.64
N ARG A 133 9.91 -10.97 0.04
CA ARG A 133 10.64 -12.24 0.07
C ARG A 133 9.69 -13.43 0.27
N LEU A 134 10.14 -14.61 -0.12
CA LEU A 134 9.49 -15.88 0.22
C LEU A 134 9.77 -16.26 1.68
N THR A 135 8.94 -17.16 2.21
CA THR A 135 9.24 -17.90 3.44
C THR A 135 10.39 -18.89 3.22
N LYS A 136 10.87 -19.52 4.30
CA LYS A 136 11.86 -20.61 4.22
C LYS A 136 11.38 -21.75 3.31
N ASP A 137 10.08 -22.03 3.33
CA ASP A 137 9.44 -23.07 2.51
C ASP A 137 9.09 -22.59 1.08
N LYS A 138 9.66 -21.47 0.63
CA LYS A 138 9.46 -20.90 -0.71
C LYS A 138 8.00 -20.52 -1.03
N LYS A 139 7.24 -20.11 -0.01
CA LYS A 139 5.86 -19.64 -0.15
C LYS A 139 5.72 -18.15 0.04
N ILE A 140 4.62 -17.60 -0.47
CA ILE A 140 4.13 -16.25 -0.19
C ILE A 140 2.97 -16.37 0.80
N ILE A 141 3.16 -15.91 2.03
CA ILE A 141 2.07 -15.77 3.01
C ILE A 141 1.42 -14.42 2.80
N TRP A 142 0.25 -14.36 2.17
CA TRP A 142 -0.39 -13.09 1.82
C TRP A 142 -1.28 -12.56 2.95
N CYS A 143 -1.79 -13.41 3.84
CA CYS A 143 -2.51 -12.97 5.04
C CYS A 143 -2.33 -13.93 6.22
N SER A 144 -2.82 -13.53 7.39
CA SER A 144 -3.00 -14.43 8.53
C SER A 144 -4.25 -15.30 8.38
N SER A 145 -4.32 -16.43 9.09
CA SER A 145 -5.53 -17.28 9.14
C SER A 145 -6.77 -16.52 9.62
N LYS A 146 -6.61 -15.61 10.59
CA LYS A 146 -7.68 -14.72 11.08
C LYS A 146 -8.20 -13.81 9.97
N GLN A 147 -7.32 -13.19 9.20
CA GLN A 147 -7.70 -12.34 8.06
C GLN A 147 -8.37 -13.16 6.96
N PHE A 148 -7.84 -14.35 6.64
CA PHE A 148 -8.44 -15.23 5.63
C PHE A 148 -9.89 -15.61 5.98
N LYS A 149 -10.11 -16.05 7.23
CA LYS A 149 -11.45 -16.38 7.74
C LYS A 149 -12.38 -15.17 7.68
N ARG A 150 -11.91 -14.02 8.17
CA ARG A 150 -12.65 -12.76 8.15
C ARG A 150 -13.08 -12.33 6.75
N TYR A 151 -12.18 -12.40 5.77
CA TYR A 151 -12.53 -12.04 4.39
C TYR A 151 -13.49 -13.04 3.77
N SER A 152 -13.36 -14.33 4.10
CA SER A 152 -14.31 -15.35 3.67
C SER A 152 -15.72 -15.08 4.23
N GLU A 153 -15.83 -14.73 5.51
CA GLU A 153 -17.09 -14.36 6.16
C GLU A 153 -17.67 -13.04 5.61
N PHE A 154 -16.82 -12.03 5.44
CA PHE A 154 -17.20 -10.74 4.86
C PHE A 154 -17.74 -10.90 3.43
N LYS A 155 -17.08 -11.72 2.62
CA LYS A 155 -17.53 -12.08 1.27
C LYS A 155 -18.90 -12.76 1.30
N LYS A 156 -19.10 -13.74 2.20
CA LYS A 156 -20.40 -14.43 2.38
C LYS A 156 -21.50 -13.47 2.80
N LYS A 157 -21.23 -12.59 3.77
CA LYS A 157 -22.20 -11.60 4.29
C LYS A 157 -22.60 -10.57 3.24
N THR A 158 -21.66 -10.09 2.44
CA THR A 158 -21.91 -8.99 1.48
C THR A 158 -22.29 -9.46 0.08
N GLY A 159 -21.98 -10.72 -0.27
CA GLY A 159 -22.10 -11.25 -1.64
C GLY A 159 -21.15 -10.59 -2.65
N LYS A 160 -20.24 -9.71 -2.21
CA LYS A 160 -19.33 -8.97 -3.08
C LYS A 160 -18.04 -9.76 -3.31
N LYS A 161 -17.47 -9.63 -4.52
CA LYS A 161 -16.17 -10.22 -4.84
C LYS A 161 -15.07 -9.49 -4.09
N ILE A 162 -14.06 -10.24 -3.65
CA ILE A 162 -12.81 -9.72 -3.10
C ILE A 162 -11.69 -10.18 -4.03
N PHE A 163 -10.94 -9.24 -4.57
CA PHE A 163 -9.73 -9.51 -5.33
C PHE A 163 -8.52 -9.25 -4.44
N ILE A 164 -7.54 -10.13 -4.48
CA ILE A 164 -6.28 -9.97 -3.76
C ILE A 164 -5.22 -9.57 -4.77
N VAL A 165 -4.57 -8.45 -4.52
CA VAL A 165 -3.47 -7.93 -5.34
C VAL A 165 -2.19 -8.07 -4.54
N ILE A 166 -1.25 -8.88 -5.06
CA ILE A 166 0.03 -9.14 -4.41
C ILE A 166 1.16 -8.50 -5.21
N GLY A 167 1.88 -7.57 -4.59
CA GLY A 167 3.15 -7.07 -5.11
C GLY A 167 4.28 -7.92 -4.55
N PHE A 168 5.13 -8.46 -5.42
CA PHE A 168 6.19 -9.37 -4.99
C PHE A 168 7.58 -8.92 -5.46
N SER A 169 8.52 -8.93 -4.52
CA SER A 169 9.90 -8.48 -4.69
C SER A 169 10.02 -7.01 -5.14
N GLY A 170 11.25 -6.50 -5.23
CA GLY A 170 11.51 -5.10 -5.57
C GLY A 170 11.17 -4.14 -4.43
N LYS A 171 10.44 -3.06 -4.74
CA LYS A 171 9.97 -2.06 -3.78
C LYS A 171 8.45 -2.01 -3.78
N ALA A 172 7.83 -1.63 -2.67
CA ALA A 172 6.38 -1.58 -2.54
C ALA A 172 5.72 -0.74 -3.66
N TYR A 173 6.26 0.44 -3.96
CA TYR A 173 5.78 1.31 -5.02
C TYR A 173 6.23 0.93 -6.44
N LYS A 174 7.09 -0.08 -6.57
CA LYS A 174 7.63 -0.56 -7.85
C LYS A 174 7.95 -2.06 -7.72
N PRO A 175 6.91 -2.89 -7.54
CA PRO A 175 7.12 -4.32 -7.35
C PRO A 175 7.64 -4.93 -8.64
N LYS A 176 8.47 -5.97 -8.54
CA LYS A 176 8.98 -6.66 -9.74
C LYS A 176 7.90 -7.51 -10.39
N LYS A 177 7.05 -8.15 -9.58
CA LYS A 177 5.92 -8.96 -10.03
C LYS A 177 4.64 -8.47 -9.35
N LEU A 178 3.52 -8.58 -10.07
CA LEU A 178 2.20 -8.23 -9.56
C LEU A 178 1.25 -9.38 -9.88
N TYR A 179 0.54 -9.88 -8.87
CA TYR A 179 -0.47 -10.92 -9.03
C TYR A 179 -1.84 -10.35 -8.69
N CYS A 180 -2.89 -10.78 -9.40
CA CYS A 180 -4.27 -10.44 -9.09
C CYS A 180 -5.17 -11.64 -9.29
N PHE A 181 -5.89 -12.04 -8.26
CA PHE A 181 -6.84 -13.15 -8.31
C PHE A 181 -8.03 -12.91 -7.40
N ASN A 182 -9.13 -13.60 -7.65
CA ASN A 182 -10.27 -13.61 -6.75
C ASN A 182 -9.94 -14.43 -5.50
N LEU A 183 -10.47 -14.04 -4.34
CA LEU A 183 -10.33 -14.82 -3.10
C LEU A 183 -10.74 -16.30 -3.27
N ASP A 184 -11.74 -16.58 -4.13
CA ASP A 184 -12.20 -17.95 -4.41
C ASP A 184 -11.19 -18.83 -5.15
N GLU A 185 -10.21 -18.20 -5.80
CA GLU A 185 -9.15 -18.91 -6.51
C GLU A 185 -8.04 -19.36 -5.54
N LEU A 186 -8.10 -18.93 -4.27
CA LEU A 186 -7.18 -19.35 -3.21
C LEU A 186 -7.81 -20.33 -2.24
N LYS A 187 -7.08 -21.41 -1.96
CA LYS A 187 -7.44 -22.39 -0.94
C LYS A 187 -6.86 -22.07 0.45
N PHE A 188 -5.72 -21.39 0.48
CA PHE A 188 -4.92 -21.19 1.70
C PHE A 188 -4.35 -19.77 1.78
N GLN A 189 -3.98 -19.37 3.00
CA GLN A 189 -3.33 -18.08 3.31
C GLN A 189 -1.87 -17.98 2.81
N ASP A 190 -1.29 -19.11 2.43
CA ASP A 190 0.04 -19.26 1.88
C ASP A 190 0.00 -20.01 0.55
N VAL A 191 0.78 -19.55 -0.42
CA VAL A 191 0.80 -20.11 -1.78
C VAL A 191 2.22 -20.24 -2.29
N TYR A 192 2.49 -21.25 -3.10
CA TYR A 192 3.73 -21.30 -3.87
C TYR A 192 3.65 -20.31 -5.02
N GLU A 193 4.76 -19.64 -5.34
CA GLU A 193 4.82 -18.68 -6.45
C GLU A 193 4.32 -19.32 -7.76
N LYS A 194 4.75 -20.55 -8.04
CA LYS A 194 4.30 -21.34 -9.21
C LYS A 194 2.78 -21.54 -9.31
N GLU A 195 2.07 -21.60 -8.19
CA GLU A 195 0.61 -21.78 -8.20
C GLU A 195 -0.13 -20.52 -8.63
N ILE A 196 0.49 -19.36 -8.40
CA ILE A 196 -0.09 -18.04 -8.69
C ILE A 196 0.53 -17.35 -9.91
N GLU A 197 1.57 -17.92 -10.53
CA GLU A 197 2.18 -17.41 -11.77
C GLU A 197 1.15 -17.18 -12.89
N LYS A 198 0.13 -18.04 -12.99
CA LYS A 198 -0.98 -17.86 -13.94
C LYS A 198 -1.84 -16.61 -13.70
N PHE A 199 -1.74 -16.01 -12.52
CA PHE A 199 -2.41 -14.76 -12.13
C PHE A 199 -1.48 -13.54 -12.21
N GLU A 200 -0.27 -13.73 -12.72
CA GLU A 200 0.68 -12.63 -12.91
C GLU A 200 0.16 -11.65 -13.95
N ARG A 201 0.30 -10.36 -13.64
CA ARG A 201 -0.01 -9.26 -14.54
C ARG A 201 1.19 -8.32 -14.61
N LEU A 202 1.31 -7.63 -15.74
CA LEU A 202 2.37 -6.64 -15.93
C LEU A 202 2.23 -5.52 -14.89
N PRO A 203 3.29 -5.21 -14.13
CA PRO A 203 3.33 -4.01 -13.31
C PRO A 203 3.02 -2.77 -14.16
N LYS A 204 2.34 -1.77 -13.59
CA LYS A 204 1.86 -0.54 -14.25
C LYS A 204 0.73 -0.70 -15.27
N LYS A 205 0.34 -1.93 -15.66
CA LYS A 205 -0.82 -2.09 -16.54
C LYS A 205 -2.09 -1.67 -15.77
N PRO A 206 -2.90 -0.73 -16.28
CA PRO A 206 -4.16 -0.38 -15.65
C PRO A 206 -5.10 -1.58 -15.54
N PHE A 207 -5.87 -1.64 -14.46
CA PHE A 207 -6.88 -2.65 -14.25
C PHE A 207 -8.08 -2.44 -15.16
N THR A 208 -8.71 -3.56 -15.48
CA THR A 208 -9.94 -3.65 -16.22
C THR A 208 -10.87 -4.63 -15.53
N TYR A 209 -12.18 -4.35 -15.55
CA TYR A 209 -13.20 -5.24 -15.01
C TYR A 209 -14.09 -5.78 -16.13
N GLU A 210 -13.99 -7.08 -16.39
CA GLU A 210 -14.64 -7.75 -17.50
C GLU A 210 -15.06 -9.17 -17.12
N LYS A 211 -16.27 -9.58 -17.53
CA LYS A 211 -16.80 -10.94 -17.25
C LYS A 211 -16.64 -11.34 -15.77
N ARG A 212 -16.83 -10.38 -14.87
CA ARG A 212 -16.66 -10.53 -13.41
C ARG A 212 -15.25 -10.90 -12.94
N ARG A 213 -14.21 -10.59 -13.73
CA ARG A 213 -12.79 -10.73 -13.40
C ARG A 213 -12.11 -9.36 -13.41
N LEU A 214 -11.10 -9.22 -12.57
CA LEU A 214 -10.24 -8.05 -12.50
C LEU A 214 -8.90 -8.42 -13.15
N ILE A 215 -8.54 -7.74 -14.25
CA ILE A 215 -7.42 -8.09 -15.14
C ILE A 215 -6.51 -6.87 -15.32
#